data_AF-A0A957N6Y2-F1
#
_entry.id   AF-A0A957N6Y2-F1
#
_cell.length_a   1.000
_cell.length_b   1.000
_cell.length_c   1.000
_cell.angle_alpha   90.00
_cell.angle_beta   90.00
_cell.angle_gamma   90.00
#
_symmetry.space_group_name_H-M   'P 1'
#
loop_
_entity.id
_entity.type
_entity.pdbx_description
1 polymer ?
#
loop_
_entity_poly.entity_id
_entity_poly.type
_entity_poly.pdbx_seq_one_letter_code
_entity_poly.pdbx_strand_id
1 'polypeptide(L)'
;MKEIQGEAEEVVADAAETAAEAVTAVADAVEAAVTSDDDDDEGYDDADVPSAVDEDDDDGEDDEDDDGEDVFEYEEVAVDGPTIYAPQEVRGRARRIGNDIRIEDINYKNVALLTRFLDARGRILSRRKTRVSAKVQRQVAREIKRARHLALLPYTAEHIRVTRKTRRTSRQR
;
A
#
# COMPACT_ATOMS: atom_id res chain seq x y z
N MET A 1 18.66 0.66 -66.14
CA MET A 1 19.23 1.32 -64.94
C MET A 1 18.19 2.01 -64.05
N LYS A 2 17.03 2.45 -64.55
CA LYS A 2 15.95 3.01 -63.69
C LYS A 2 15.02 1.96 -63.05
N GLU A 3 14.99 0.72 -63.53
CA GLU A 3 14.10 -0.33 -62.99
C GLU A 3 14.56 -0.90 -61.64
N ILE A 4 15.87 -1.02 -61.42
CA ILE A 4 16.46 -1.57 -60.19
C ILE A 4 16.22 -0.65 -58.97
N GLN A 5 15.90 0.63 -59.20
CA GLN A 5 15.61 1.58 -58.12
C GLN A 5 14.15 1.47 -57.63
N GLY A 6 13.22 1.02 -58.48
CA GLY A 6 11.81 0.83 -58.09
C GLY A 6 11.61 -0.40 -57.22
N GLU A 7 12.28 -1.51 -57.56
CA GLU A 7 12.21 -2.74 -56.78
C GLU A 7 12.73 -2.55 -55.35
N ALA A 8 13.81 -1.77 -55.16
CA ALA A 8 14.38 -1.51 -53.85
C ALA A 8 13.47 -0.69 -52.92
N GLU A 9 12.58 0.14 -53.47
CA GLU A 9 11.66 0.97 -52.69
C GLU A 9 10.42 0.17 -52.24
N GLU A 10 9.98 -0.78 -53.07
CA GLU A 10 8.87 -1.69 -52.76
C GLU A 10 9.22 -2.69 -51.63
N VAL A 11 10.45 -3.23 -51.60
CA VAL A 11 10.87 -4.14 -50.51
C VAL A 11 10.96 -3.44 -49.15
N VAL A 12 11.23 -2.13 -49.14
CA VAL A 12 11.31 -1.34 -47.90
C VAL A 12 9.92 -1.01 -47.36
N ALA A 13 8.92 -0.89 -48.23
CA ALA A 13 7.52 -0.71 -47.82
C ALA A 13 6.93 -1.99 -47.21
N ASP A 14 7.17 -3.15 -47.83
CA ASP A 14 6.71 -4.45 -47.33
C ASP A 14 7.38 -4.82 -45.98
N ALA A 15 8.66 -4.46 -45.82
CA ALA A 15 9.38 -4.60 -44.55
C ALA A 15 8.82 -3.71 -43.42
N ALA A 16 8.25 -2.55 -43.77
CA ALA A 16 7.64 -1.65 -42.79
C ALA A 16 6.27 -2.16 -42.33
N GLU A 17 5.49 -2.76 -43.24
CA GLU A 17 4.16 -3.31 -42.95
C GLU A 17 4.27 -4.58 -42.09
N THR A 18 5.19 -5.49 -42.43
CA THR A 18 5.49 -6.69 -41.62
C THR A 18 6.05 -6.36 -40.23
N ALA A 19 6.83 -5.28 -40.10
CA ALA A 19 7.30 -4.81 -38.80
C ALA A 19 6.15 -4.25 -37.94
N ALA A 20 5.17 -3.57 -38.55
CA ALA A 20 4.01 -3.07 -37.83
C ALA A 20 3.13 -4.21 -37.32
N GLU A 21 2.84 -5.21 -38.17
CA GLU A 21 2.04 -6.39 -37.80
C GLU A 21 2.68 -7.18 -36.65
N ALA A 22 4.01 -7.36 -36.69
CA ALA A 22 4.76 -8.03 -35.63
C ALA A 22 4.70 -7.30 -34.29
N VAL A 23 4.73 -5.95 -34.29
CA VAL A 23 4.64 -5.16 -33.05
C VAL A 23 3.25 -5.25 -32.43
N THR A 24 2.19 -5.24 -33.24
CA THR A 24 0.82 -5.48 -32.77
C THR A 24 0.61 -6.90 -32.26
N ALA A 25 1.17 -7.92 -32.92
CA ALA A 25 1.09 -9.30 -32.45
C ALA A 25 1.82 -9.51 -31.12
N VAL A 26 2.97 -8.85 -30.92
CA VAL A 26 3.68 -8.85 -29.64
C VAL A 26 2.88 -8.11 -28.56
N ALA A 27 2.17 -7.03 -28.91
CA ALA A 27 1.31 -6.32 -27.97
C ALA A 27 0.10 -7.16 -27.52
N ASP A 28 -0.61 -7.81 -28.43
CA ASP A 28 -1.73 -8.73 -28.11
C ASP A 28 -1.26 -9.92 -27.27
N ALA A 29 -0.09 -10.49 -27.58
CA ALA A 29 0.48 -11.58 -26.80
C ALA A 29 0.87 -11.14 -25.37
N VAL A 30 1.33 -9.91 -25.20
CA VAL A 30 1.65 -9.34 -23.87
C VAL A 30 0.37 -9.05 -23.08
N GLU A 31 -0.71 -8.61 -23.74
CA GLU A 31 -1.99 -8.35 -23.08
C GLU A 31 -2.66 -9.66 -22.61
N ALA A 32 -2.66 -10.72 -23.45
CA ALA A 32 -3.15 -12.04 -23.06
C ALA A 32 -2.36 -12.67 -21.90
N ALA A 33 -1.05 -12.42 -21.80
CA ALA A 33 -0.24 -12.89 -20.69
C ALA A 33 -0.49 -12.13 -19.37
N VAL A 34 -1.16 -10.98 -19.42
CA VAL A 34 -1.45 -10.15 -18.22
C VAL A 34 -2.79 -10.51 -17.56
N THR A 35 -3.58 -11.43 -18.14
CA THR A 35 -4.93 -11.78 -17.66
C THR A 35 -5.04 -13.14 -16.97
N SER A 36 -3.93 -13.82 -16.64
CA SER A 36 -3.97 -15.11 -15.96
C SER A 36 -2.99 -15.16 -14.78
N ASP A 37 -3.30 -14.48 -13.68
CA ASP A 37 -2.73 -14.76 -12.35
C ASP A 37 -3.55 -14.02 -11.27
N ASP A 38 -4.46 -14.79 -10.65
CA ASP A 38 -4.77 -14.85 -9.22
C ASP A 38 -5.34 -13.63 -8.45
N ASP A 39 -6.66 -13.63 -8.29
CA ASP A 39 -7.31 -13.68 -6.97
C ASP A 39 -8.60 -14.51 -7.17
N ASP A 40 -8.46 -15.85 -7.19
CA ASP A 40 -9.56 -16.78 -6.90
C ASP A 40 -9.90 -16.61 -5.41
N ASP A 41 -10.93 -15.81 -5.13
CA ASP A 41 -11.61 -15.78 -3.85
C ASP A 41 -12.44 -17.06 -3.69
N GLU A 42 -11.74 -18.16 -3.38
CA GLU A 42 -12.33 -19.39 -2.86
C GLU A 42 -13.34 -19.02 -1.77
N GLY A 43 -14.60 -19.40 -2.03
CA GLY A 43 -15.74 -19.05 -1.21
C GLY A 43 -15.51 -19.44 0.24
N TYR A 44 -15.84 -18.51 1.14
CA TYR A 44 -16.20 -18.94 2.48
C TYR A 44 -17.53 -19.66 2.34
N ASP A 45 -17.46 -20.99 2.33
CA ASP A 45 -18.61 -21.86 2.46
C ASP A 45 -19.21 -21.59 3.84
N ASP A 46 -20.30 -20.82 3.90
CA ASP A 46 -21.07 -20.50 5.11
C ASP A 46 -21.69 -21.75 5.80
N ALA A 47 -21.23 -22.97 5.47
CA ALA A 47 -21.81 -24.24 5.90
C ALA A 47 -21.27 -24.78 7.25
N ASP A 48 -20.21 -24.18 7.82
CA ASP A 48 -19.63 -24.56 9.11
C ASP A 48 -19.96 -23.55 10.23
N VAL A 49 -21.19 -23.01 10.24
CA VAL A 49 -21.73 -22.40 11.46
C VAL A 49 -22.35 -23.51 12.29
N PRO A 50 -21.71 -23.99 13.37
CA PRO A 50 -22.37 -24.93 14.27
C PRO A 50 -23.61 -24.24 14.83
N SER A 51 -24.78 -24.85 14.57
CA SER A 51 -26.01 -24.48 15.26
C SER A 51 -25.79 -24.72 16.74
N ALA A 52 -25.62 -23.64 17.50
CA ALA A 52 -25.74 -23.69 18.95
C ALA A 52 -27.21 -23.99 19.27
N VAL A 53 -27.54 -25.27 19.30
CA VAL A 53 -28.62 -25.79 20.13
C VAL A 53 -27.97 -26.18 21.44
N ASP A 54 -28.31 -25.47 22.50
CA ASP A 54 -28.60 -26.10 23.77
C ASP A 54 -29.78 -25.33 24.35
N GLU A 55 -30.85 -26.08 24.51
CA GLU A 55 -32.11 -25.74 25.14
C GLU A 55 -31.85 -25.58 26.64
N ASP A 56 -32.23 -24.43 27.20
CA ASP A 56 -32.64 -24.37 28.60
C ASP A 56 -33.98 -23.61 28.61
N ASP A 57 -35.05 -24.37 28.86
CA ASP A 57 -36.33 -23.88 29.36
C ASP A 57 -36.06 -23.03 30.62
N ASP A 58 -36.38 -21.74 30.57
CA ASP A 58 -36.59 -20.92 31.77
C ASP A 58 -38.05 -20.43 31.75
N ASP A 59 -38.88 -21.20 32.43
CA ASP A 59 -40.26 -20.93 32.80
C ASP A 59 -40.32 -19.91 33.93
N GLY A 60 -40.04 -18.65 33.61
CA GLY A 60 -40.31 -17.52 34.49
C GLY A 60 -41.64 -16.86 34.13
N GLU A 61 -42.70 -17.19 34.88
CA GLU A 61 -44.03 -16.57 34.80
C GLU A 61 -43.98 -15.05 35.04
N ASP A 62 -44.87 -14.33 34.35
CA ASP A 62 -45.18 -12.91 34.52
C ASP A 62 -45.48 -12.55 35.99
N ASP A 63 -44.89 -11.46 36.49
CA ASP A 63 -45.44 -10.68 37.61
C ASP A 63 -45.18 -9.17 37.37
N GLU A 64 -46.22 -8.54 36.84
CA GLU A 64 -46.81 -7.22 37.17
C GLU A 64 -45.88 -6.00 37.43
N ASP A 65 -46.08 -4.98 36.59
CA ASP A 65 -46.24 -3.54 36.86
C ASP A 65 -45.28 -2.82 37.84
N ASP A 66 -44.45 -1.90 37.30
CA ASP A 66 -44.14 -0.62 37.98
C ASP A 66 -43.77 0.47 36.97
N ASP A 67 -44.77 1.26 36.57
CA ASP A 67 -44.63 2.50 35.80
C ASP A 67 -44.05 3.63 36.68
N GLY A 68 -42.77 3.51 36.99
CA GLY A 68 -41.97 4.59 37.59
C GLY A 68 -41.38 5.51 36.53
N GLU A 69 -42.12 6.54 36.09
CA GLU A 69 -41.49 7.67 35.40
C GLU A 69 -40.67 8.48 36.41
N ASP A 70 -39.40 8.11 36.58
CA ASP A 70 -38.42 8.93 37.29
C ASP A 70 -38.16 10.21 36.49
N VAL A 71 -39.01 11.22 36.71
CA VAL A 71 -38.73 12.60 36.34
C VAL A 71 -37.61 13.07 37.25
N PHE A 72 -36.36 12.83 36.83
CA PHE A 72 -35.19 13.36 37.51
C PHE A 72 -35.28 14.89 37.51
N GLU A 73 -35.68 15.46 38.63
CA GLU A 73 -35.60 16.90 38.90
C GLU A 73 -34.12 17.26 38.94
N TYR A 74 -33.63 17.78 37.80
CA TYR A 74 -32.29 18.33 37.70
C TYR A 74 -32.26 19.64 38.50
N GLU A 75 -31.76 19.58 39.73
CA GLU A 75 -31.17 20.79 40.30
C GLU A 75 -29.91 21.11 39.47
N GLU A 76 -29.85 22.29 38.86
CA GLU A 76 -28.61 22.83 38.29
C GLU A 76 -27.60 23.07 39.43
N VAL A 77 -26.93 22.01 39.87
CA VAL A 77 -25.74 22.15 40.70
C VAL A 77 -24.66 22.63 39.75
N ALA A 78 -24.18 23.87 39.96
CA ALA A 78 -23.03 24.40 39.25
C ALA A 78 -21.82 23.50 39.53
N VAL A 79 -21.61 22.49 38.67
CA VAL A 79 -20.44 21.63 38.73
C VAL A 79 -19.28 22.50 38.28
N ASP A 80 -18.49 22.96 39.25
CA ASP A 80 -17.19 23.61 39.03
C ASP A 80 -16.20 22.53 38.56
N GLY A 81 -16.51 21.95 37.39
CA GLY A 81 -15.77 20.88 36.76
C GLY A 81 -14.60 21.44 35.99
N PRO A 82 -13.45 20.74 35.95
CA PRO A 82 -12.28 21.20 35.23
C PRO A 82 -12.69 21.43 33.77
N THR A 83 -12.34 22.58 33.21
CA THR A 83 -12.71 23.00 31.85
C THR A 83 -12.27 21.95 30.82
N ILE A 84 -13.12 20.94 30.58
CA ILE A 84 -12.89 19.92 29.55
C ILE A 84 -12.89 20.59 28.15
N TYR A 85 -13.44 21.81 28.07
CA TYR A 85 -13.48 22.67 26.91
C TYR A 85 -12.34 23.70 26.83
N ALA A 86 -11.20 23.51 27.51
CA ALA A 86 -10.01 24.28 27.15
C ALA A 86 -9.63 23.94 25.70
N PRO A 87 -9.68 24.90 24.74
CA PRO A 87 -9.38 24.60 23.35
C PRO A 87 -7.94 24.09 23.26
N GLN A 88 -7.77 22.81 22.96
CA GLN A 88 -6.44 22.24 22.80
C GLN A 88 -5.76 22.92 21.61
N GLU A 89 -4.66 23.63 21.88
CA GLU A 89 -3.81 24.19 20.84
C GLU A 89 -3.35 23.04 19.92
N VAL A 90 -3.83 23.06 18.67
CA VAL A 90 -3.48 22.08 17.65
C VAL A 90 -1.99 22.18 17.37
N ARG A 91 -1.20 21.36 18.06
CA ARG A 91 0.24 21.22 17.81
C ARG A 91 0.44 20.96 16.32
N GLY A 92 1.24 21.84 15.69
CA GLY A 92 1.43 21.90 14.25
C GLY A 92 1.59 20.53 13.60
N ARG A 93 0.84 20.31 12.53
CA ARG A 93 0.77 19.01 11.83
C ARG A 93 2.16 18.60 11.35
N ALA A 94 2.61 17.42 11.78
CA ALA A 94 3.91 16.88 11.39
C ALA A 94 4.10 16.92 9.87
N ARG A 95 5.26 17.43 9.43
CA ARG A 95 5.63 17.54 8.00
C ARG A 95 5.55 16.17 7.34
N ARG A 96 4.81 16.08 6.22
CA ARG A 96 4.58 14.83 5.48
C ARG A 96 5.86 14.44 4.75
N ILE A 97 6.22 13.15 4.79
CA ILE A 97 7.50 12.65 4.25
C ILE A 97 7.50 12.59 2.70
N GLY A 98 6.33 12.49 2.04
CA GLY A 98 6.29 12.18 0.60
C GLY A 98 5.15 12.80 -0.22
N ASN A 99 4.64 13.98 0.14
CA ASN A 99 3.54 14.58 -0.64
C ASN A 99 3.98 15.08 -2.05
N ASP A 100 5.28 15.16 -2.30
CA ASP A 100 5.84 15.89 -3.45
C ASP A 100 6.38 14.95 -4.54
N ILE A 101 6.08 13.65 -4.43
CA ILE A 101 6.65 12.61 -5.28
C ILE A 101 5.74 12.36 -6.48
N ARG A 102 6.29 12.55 -7.67
CA ARG A 102 5.62 12.23 -8.93
C ARG A 102 5.72 10.75 -9.22
N ILE A 103 4.72 10.22 -9.94
CA ILE A 103 4.61 8.80 -10.23
C ILE A 103 5.70 8.36 -11.23
N GLU A 104 6.05 9.23 -12.18
CA GLU A 104 7.03 8.91 -13.21
C GLU A 104 8.46 8.75 -12.64
N ASP A 105 8.74 9.39 -11.51
CA ASP A 105 10.07 9.38 -10.88
C ASP A 105 10.34 8.11 -10.06
N ILE A 106 9.33 7.27 -9.84
CA ILE A 106 9.41 6.07 -8.99
C ILE A 106 9.95 4.90 -9.82
N ASN A 107 11.26 4.67 -9.73
CA ASN A 107 11.95 3.58 -10.41
C ASN A 107 12.91 2.85 -9.47
N TYR A 108 13.06 1.53 -9.61
CA TYR A 108 14.02 0.71 -8.84
C TYR A 108 15.48 1.20 -8.92
N LYS A 109 15.85 1.90 -10.00
CA LYS A 109 17.18 2.51 -10.19
C LYS A 109 17.40 3.71 -9.26
N ASN A 110 16.34 4.40 -8.84
CA ASN A 110 16.42 5.60 -8.00
C ASN A 110 16.53 5.23 -6.51
N VAL A 111 17.67 4.63 -6.12
CA VAL A 111 17.93 4.12 -4.77
C VAL A 111 17.77 5.20 -3.70
N ALA A 112 18.19 6.45 -3.99
CA ALA A 112 18.07 7.57 -3.06
C ALA A 112 16.61 7.89 -2.69
N LEU A 113 15.69 7.81 -3.64
CA LEU A 113 14.26 8.02 -3.41
C LEU A 113 13.69 6.85 -2.59
N LEU A 114 13.95 5.61 -3.02
CA LEU A 114 13.42 4.41 -2.38
C LEU A 114 13.91 4.21 -0.95
N THR A 115 15.15 4.63 -0.65
CA THR A 115 15.73 4.54 0.70
C THR A 115 14.95 5.38 1.72
N ARG A 116 14.30 6.49 1.30
CA ARG A 116 13.45 7.33 2.18
C ARG A 116 12.20 6.60 2.66
N PHE A 117 11.78 5.56 1.94
CA PHE A 117 10.63 4.72 2.27
C PHE A 117 10.99 3.48 3.09
N LEU A 118 12.26 3.34 3.48
CA LEU A 118 12.72 2.24 4.33
C LEU A 118 12.94 2.70 5.77
N ASP A 119 12.64 1.80 6.70
CA ASP A 119 13.00 1.92 8.10
C ASP A 119 14.50 1.67 8.30
N ALA A 120 15.04 2.00 9.47
CA ALA A 120 16.45 1.73 9.82
C ALA A 120 16.83 0.25 9.71
N ARG A 121 15.83 -0.65 9.83
CA ARG A 121 15.96 -2.10 9.69
C ARG A 121 15.80 -2.62 8.26
N GLY A 122 15.55 -1.72 7.29
CA GLY A 122 15.31 -2.07 5.90
C GLY A 122 13.89 -2.52 5.59
N ARG A 123 12.93 -2.37 6.52
CA ARG A 123 11.50 -2.67 6.29
C ARG A 123 10.83 -1.54 5.52
N ILE A 124 9.83 -1.84 4.68
CA ILE A 124 9.05 -0.82 3.97
C ILE A 124 8.17 -0.07 4.97
N LEU A 125 8.25 1.26 4.97
CA LEU A 125 7.41 2.11 5.81
C LEU A 125 5.95 2.04 5.37
N SER A 126 5.03 1.98 6.35
CA SER A 126 3.60 1.98 6.06
C SER A 126 3.13 3.32 5.49
N ARG A 127 2.04 3.28 4.72
CA ARG A 127 1.40 4.48 4.15
C ARG A 127 1.10 5.55 5.21
N ARG A 128 0.71 5.14 6.42
CA ARG A 128 0.40 6.07 7.53
C ARG A 128 1.60 6.91 7.95
N LYS A 129 2.81 6.32 7.91
CA LYS A 129 4.06 7.02 8.23
C LYS A 129 4.53 7.90 7.07
N THR A 130 4.46 7.40 5.85
CA THR A 130 4.94 8.10 4.65
C THR A 130 3.98 9.21 4.20
N ARG A 131 2.70 9.09 4.54
CA ARG A 131 1.61 10.03 4.22
C ARG A 131 1.39 10.22 2.71
N VAL A 132 1.78 9.25 1.88
CA VAL A 132 1.60 9.28 0.42
C VAL A 132 0.23 8.76 -0.03
N SER A 133 -0.12 8.98 -1.30
CA SER A 133 -1.32 8.38 -1.90
C SER A 133 -1.19 6.85 -1.99
N ALA A 134 -2.32 6.14 -2.02
CA ALA A 134 -2.31 4.67 -2.12
C ALA A 134 -1.67 4.19 -3.44
N LYS A 135 -1.91 4.90 -4.55
CA LYS A 135 -1.31 4.61 -5.86
C LYS A 135 0.22 4.67 -5.81
N VAL A 136 0.76 5.76 -5.26
CA VAL A 136 2.21 5.95 -5.09
C VAL A 136 2.78 4.88 -4.16
N GLN A 137 2.14 4.59 -3.02
CA GLN A 137 2.63 3.57 -2.10
C GLN A 137 2.75 2.17 -2.75
N ARG A 138 1.75 1.76 -3.56
CA ARG A 138 1.77 0.47 -4.26
C ARG A 138 2.93 0.39 -5.26
N GLN A 139 3.14 1.46 -6.03
CA GLN A 139 4.26 1.55 -6.96
C GLN A 139 5.61 1.52 -6.24
N VAL A 140 5.79 2.32 -5.18
CA VAL A 140 7.00 2.30 -4.35
C VAL A 140 7.27 0.90 -3.80
N ALA A 141 6.24 0.20 -3.31
CA ALA A 141 6.40 -1.16 -2.79
C ALA A 141 6.86 -2.14 -3.89
N ARG A 142 6.30 -2.06 -5.11
CA ARG A 142 6.69 -2.87 -6.26
C ARG A 142 8.15 -2.61 -6.66
N GLU A 143 8.54 -1.34 -6.76
CA GLU A 143 9.90 -0.95 -7.14
C GLU A 143 10.93 -1.27 -6.06
N ILE A 144 10.58 -1.17 -4.77
CA ILE A 144 11.44 -1.63 -3.68
C ILE A 144 11.66 -3.13 -3.75
N LYS A 145 10.61 -3.92 -4.01
CA LYS A 145 10.74 -5.37 -4.19
C LYS A 145 11.69 -5.68 -5.35
N ARG A 146 11.49 -5.06 -6.51
CA ARG A 146 12.42 -5.18 -7.67
C ARG A 146 13.85 -4.81 -7.32
N ALA A 147 14.07 -3.66 -6.69
CA ALA A 147 15.40 -3.20 -6.28
C ALA A 147 16.09 -4.17 -5.30
N ARG A 148 15.33 -4.81 -4.41
CA ARG A 148 15.87 -5.83 -3.50
C ARG A 148 16.25 -7.12 -4.23
N HIS A 149 15.49 -7.54 -5.24
CA HIS A 149 15.84 -8.71 -6.06
C HIS A 149 17.15 -8.46 -6.82
N LEU A 150 17.39 -7.22 -7.25
CA LEU A 150 18.62 -6.76 -7.89
C LEU A 150 19.75 -6.42 -6.89
N ALA A 151 19.58 -6.73 -5.61
CA ALA A 151 20.53 -6.43 -4.53
C ALA A 151 20.91 -4.93 -4.36
N LEU A 152 20.12 -4.00 -4.89
CA LEU A 152 20.31 -2.55 -4.70
C LEU A 152 19.88 -2.07 -3.32
N LEU A 153 18.93 -2.77 -2.70
CA LEU A 153 18.40 -2.45 -1.37
C LEU A 153 18.48 -3.66 -0.43
N PRO A 154 18.70 -3.44 0.88
CA PRO A 154 18.81 -4.52 1.85
C PRO A 154 17.45 -5.12 2.23
N TYR A 155 17.45 -6.43 2.51
CA TYR A 155 16.30 -7.14 3.09
C TYR A 155 16.28 -7.08 4.61
N THR A 156 17.44 -7.18 5.26
CA THR A 156 17.56 -7.36 6.70
C THR A 156 18.37 -6.24 7.35
N ALA A 157 18.13 -6.05 8.65
CA ALA A 157 18.89 -5.11 9.47
C ALA A 157 20.39 -5.48 9.55
N GLU A 158 20.72 -6.76 9.35
CA GLU A 158 22.10 -7.23 9.41
C GLU A 158 22.92 -6.72 8.23
N HIS A 159 22.40 -6.80 7.00
CA HIS A 159 23.03 -6.18 5.82
C HIS A 159 23.31 -4.69 6.03
N ILE A 160 22.38 -4.00 6.66
CA ILE A 160 22.51 -2.57 6.96
C ILE A 160 23.61 -2.32 8.00
N ARG A 161 23.71 -3.15 9.04
CA ARG A 161 24.76 -3.01 10.07
C ARG A 161 26.13 -3.28 9.49
N VAL A 162 26.27 -4.33 8.68
CA VAL A 162 27.52 -4.69 8.01
C VAL A 162 27.98 -3.55 7.10
N THR A 163 27.10 -3.01 6.25
CA THR A 163 27.42 -1.90 5.34
C THR A 163 27.79 -0.60 6.07
N ARG A 164 27.19 -0.33 7.24
CA ARG A 164 27.50 0.87 8.06
C ARG A 164 28.67 0.68 9.04
N LYS A 165 29.21 -0.53 9.22
CA LYS A 165 30.20 -0.88 10.26
C LYS A 165 31.56 -0.21 10.05
N THR A 166 31.84 0.34 8.87
CA THR A 166 33.16 0.83 8.44
C THR A 166 33.51 2.26 8.84
N ARG A 167 32.78 2.91 9.76
CA ARG A 167 33.11 4.28 10.23
C ARG A 167 33.33 4.42 11.73
N ARG A 168 33.61 3.32 12.44
CA ARG A 168 34.32 3.46 13.72
C ARG A 168 35.76 3.84 13.38
N THR A 169 35.97 5.11 13.05
CA THR A 169 37.30 5.70 13.09
C THR A 169 37.88 5.30 14.44
N SER A 170 39.08 4.73 14.39
CA SER A 170 39.94 4.63 15.55
C SER A 170 39.93 6.00 16.21
N ARG A 171 39.20 6.14 17.31
CA ARG A 171 39.28 7.28 18.21
C ARG A 171 40.64 7.11 18.86
N GLN A 172 41.68 7.47 18.12
CA GLN A 172 43.08 7.43 18.52
C GLN A 172 43.17 8.32 19.76
N ARG A 173 43.67 7.71 20.83
CA ARG A 173 44.09 8.38 22.06
C ARG A 173 45.27 9.31 21.78
#